data_AF-A0A7X4BB19-F1
#
_entry.id   AF-A0A7X4BB19-F1
#
_cell.length_a   1.000
_cell.length_b   1.000
_cell.length_c   1.000
_cell.angle_alpha   90.00
_cell.angle_beta   90.00
_cell.angle_gamma   90.00
#
_symmetry.space_group_name_H-M   'P 1'
#
loop_
_entity.id
_entity.type
_entity.pdbx_description
1 polymer ?
#
loop_
_entity_poly.entity_id
_entity_poly.type
_entity_poly.pdbx_seq_one_letter_code
_entity_poly.pdbx_strand_id
1 'polypeptide(L)'
;MTNQNAAQGTYYENLFSREIAKDPQNIKKIAEAFPELVPENQEIEFVIREGQYGKKSDVFIHTTEGHNFKASIKSFKGIGFNQVTRMKIEAFVYRFGFSDDFKQVLEKSTIRKARNSKINWISREDT
;
A
#
# COMPACT_ATOMS: atom_id res chain seq x y z
N MET A 1 19.12 12.39 6.56
CA MET A 1 19.14 10.91 6.59
C MET A 1 17.97 10.41 5.77
N THR A 2 18.23 9.88 4.57
CA THR A 2 17.22 9.15 3.79
C THR A 2 16.97 7.80 4.48
N ASN A 3 15.71 7.48 4.76
CA ASN A 3 15.33 6.24 5.40
C ASN A 3 15.59 5.07 4.43
N GLN A 4 16.69 4.33 4.63
CA GLN A 4 17.10 3.21 3.76
C GLN A 4 15.98 2.19 3.54
N ASN A 5 15.13 1.96 4.55
CA ASN A 5 14.00 1.03 4.45
C ASN A 5 12.93 1.51 3.47
N ALA A 6 12.64 2.83 3.46
CA ALA A 6 11.66 3.40 2.53
C ALA A 6 12.18 3.37 1.08
N ALA A 7 13.47 3.67 0.89
CA ALA A 7 14.13 3.59 -0.41
C ALA A 7 14.13 2.14 -0.95
N GLN A 8 14.37 1.16 -0.08
CA GLN A 8 14.32 -0.25 -0.43
C GLN A 8 12.91 -0.71 -0.83
N GLY A 9 11.87 -0.26 -0.12
CA GLY A 9 10.48 -0.52 -0.51
C GLY A 9 10.18 -0.01 -1.92
N THR A 10 10.54 1.24 -2.21
CA THR A 10 10.40 1.84 -3.55
C THR A 10 11.19 1.07 -4.62
N TYR A 11 12.38 0.58 -4.29
CA TYR A 11 13.17 -0.25 -5.21
C TYR A 11 12.42 -1.53 -5.61
N TYR A 12 11.83 -2.24 -4.65
CA TYR A 12 11.10 -3.48 -4.95
C TYR A 12 9.79 -3.24 -5.72
N GLU A 13 9.08 -2.14 -5.46
CA GLU A 13 7.93 -1.73 -6.28
C GLU A 13 8.35 -1.52 -7.74
N ASN A 14 9.45 -0.79 -7.95
CA ASN A 14 9.98 -0.54 -9.29
C ASN A 14 10.42 -1.83 -9.98
N LEU A 15 11.15 -2.69 -9.26
CA LEU A 15 11.60 -3.98 -9.78
C LEU A 15 10.40 -4.83 -10.20
N PHE A 16 9.39 -4.96 -9.33
CA PHE A 16 8.17 -5.71 -9.65
C PHE A 16 7.50 -5.18 -10.92
N SER A 17 7.30 -3.85 -11.01
CA SER A 17 6.63 -3.24 -12.18
C SER A 17 7.35 -3.47 -13.50
N ARG A 18 8.70 -3.56 -13.47
CA ARG A 18 9.54 -3.72 -14.66
C ARG A 18 9.67 -5.18 -15.11
N GLU A 19 9.68 -6.10 -14.15
CA GLU A 19 10.04 -7.50 -14.42
C GLU A 19 8.82 -8.41 -14.58
N ILE A 20 7.68 -8.10 -13.96
CA ILE A 20 6.53 -9.03 -13.94
C ILE A 20 6.04 -9.42 -15.34
N ALA A 21 6.02 -8.47 -16.28
CA ALA A 21 5.56 -8.70 -17.66
C ALA A 21 6.61 -9.42 -18.54
N LYS A 22 7.87 -9.54 -18.11
CA LYS A 22 8.94 -10.11 -18.94
C LYS A 22 8.94 -11.64 -18.98
N ASP A 23 8.38 -12.28 -17.97
CA ASP A 23 8.26 -13.74 -17.91
C ASP A 23 6.77 -14.13 -18.03
N PRO A 24 6.35 -14.72 -19.18
CA PRO A 24 4.98 -15.21 -19.37
C PRO A 24 4.54 -16.28 -18.36
N GLN A 25 5.46 -16.88 -17.59
CA GLN A 25 5.07 -17.80 -16.51
C GLN A 25 4.51 -17.05 -15.29
N ASN A 26 4.79 -15.75 -15.13
CA ASN A 26 4.28 -14.99 -13.99
C ASN A 26 2.77 -14.87 -14.01
N ILE A 27 2.17 -14.62 -15.19
CA ILE A 27 0.72 -14.52 -15.31
C ILE A 27 0.03 -15.87 -15.10
N LYS A 28 0.66 -16.98 -15.52
CA LYS A 28 0.20 -18.34 -15.21
C LYS A 28 0.17 -18.58 -13.71
N LYS A 29 1.25 -18.28 -13.00
CA LYS A 29 1.31 -18.40 -11.53
C LYS A 29 0.28 -17.51 -10.82
N ILE A 30 -0.02 -16.33 -11.38
CA ILE A 30 -1.06 -15.44 -10.84
C ILE A 30 -2.45 -16.04 -11.08
N ALA A 31 -2.73 -16.55 -12.28
CA ALA A 31 -3.98 -17.22 -12.60
C ALA A 31 -4.20 -18.49 -11.76
N GLU A 32 -3.15 -19.28 -11.52
CA GLU A 32 -3.20 -20.46 -10.64
C GLU A 32 -3.48 -20.09 -9.18
N ALA A 33 -2.87 -19.00 -8.68
CA ALA A 33 -3.06 -18.55 -7.30
C ALA A 33 -4.39 -17.80 -7.08
N PHE A 34 -4.87 -17.10 -8.10
CA PHE A 34 -6.05 -16.23 -8.08
C PHE A 34 -6.88 -16.40 -9.36
N PRO A 35 -7.48 -17.58 -9.57
CA PRO A 35 -8.23 -17.89 -10.80
C PRO A 35 -9.42 -16.95 -11.03
N GLU A 36 -9.93 -16.31 -9.98
CA GLU A 36 -10.99 -15.30 -10.04
C GLU A 36 -10.52 -13.94 -10.58
N LEU A 37 -9.22 -13.65 -10.53
CA LEU A 37 -8.65 -12.37 -10.96
C LEU A 37 -8.17 -12.40 -12.41
N VAL A 38 -7.67 -13.56 -12.86
CA VAL A 38 -7.04 -13.73 -14.16
C VAL A 38 -7.40 -15.11 -14.70
N PRO A 39 -8.24 -15.19 -15.76
CA PRO A 39 -8.50 -16.44 -16.45
C PRO A 39 -7.21 -17.06 -17.02
N GLU A 40 -7.19 -18.38 -17.20
CA GLU A 40 -6.07 -19.05 -17.85
C GLU A 40 -5.85 -18.51 -19.28
N ASN A 41 -4.59 -18.48 -19.73
CA ASN A 41 -4.14 -18.04 -21.07
C ASN A 41 -4.12 -16.52 -21.33
N GLN A 42 -4.14 -15.69 -20.30
CA GLN A 42 -3.89 -14.25 -20.42
C GLN A 42 -2.39 -13.94 -20.53
N GLU A 43 -2.03 -12.84 -21.19
CA GLU A 43 -0.70 -12.22 -21.11
C GLU A 43 -0.81 -10.83 -20.46
N ILE A 44 0.29 -10.34 -19.87
CA ILE A 44 0.36 -8.97 -19.33
C ILE A 44 0.72 -8.03 -20.48
N GLU A 45 -0.19 -7.13 -20.85
CA GLU A 45 0.07 -6.12 -21.88
C GLU A 45 0.92 -4.98 -21.34
N PHE A 46 0.55 -4.44 -20.18
CA PHE A 46 1.28 -3.35 -19.55
C PHE A 46 1.09 -3.30 -18.05
N VAL A 47 2.05 -2.63 -17.40
CA VAL A 47 2.08 -2.43 -15.95
C VAL A 47 2.34 -0.96 -15.66
N ILE A 48 1.48 -0.35 -14.83
CA ILE A 48 1.58 1.06 -14.42
C ILE A 48 1.90 1.12 -12.93
N ARG A 49 2.86 1.96 -12.55
CA ARG A 49 3.11 2.26 -11.14
C ARG A 49 2.09 3.28 -10.63
N GLU A 50 1.34 2.91 -9.59
CA GLU A 50 0.29 3.74 -8.98
C GLU A 50 0.71 4.37 -7.64
N GLY A 51 1.66 3.75 -6.93
CA GLY A 51 2.00 4.09 -5.54
C GLY A 51 2.50 5.52 -5.31
N GLN A 52 2.96 6.21 -6.36
CA GLN A 52 3.42 7.61 -6.27
C GLN A 52 2.28 8.62 -6.04
N TYR A 53 1.02 8.23 -6.23
CA TYR A 53 -0.14 9.15 -6.22
C TYR A 53 -1.12 8.94 -5.05
N GLY A 54 -0.66 8.39 -3.92
CA GLY A 54 -1.51 8.19 -2.74
C GLY A 54 -2.61 7.13 -2.92
N LYS A 55 -2.50 6.30 -3.97
CA LYS A 55 -3.36 5.13 -4.18
C LYS A 55 -2.96 4.01 -3.22
N LYS A 56 -3.91 3.14 -2.87
CA LYS A 56 -3.65 1.95 -2.04
C LYS A 56 -2.80 0.90 -2.76
N SER A 57 -2.93 0.84 -4.08
CA SER A 57 -2.17 -0.04 -4.95
C SER A 57 -0.84 0.60 -5.33
N ASP A 58 0.21 -0.21 -5.34
CA ASP A 58 1.54 0.20 -5.76
C ASP A 58 1.68 0.03 -7.28
N VAL A 59 1.01 -0.96 -7.85
CA VAL A 59 1.00 -1.27 -9.29
C VAL A 59 -0.40 -1.66 -9.79
N PHE A 60 -0.64 -1.33 -11.05
CA PHE A 60 -1.79 -1.71 -11.86
C PHE A 60 -1.31 -2.57 -13.03
N ILE A 61 -2.01 -3.67 -13.30
CA ILE A 61 -1.65 -4.64 -14.32
C ILE A 61 -2.86 -4.83 -15.24
N HIS A 62 -2.62 -4.71 -16.55
CA HIS A 62 -3.59 -4.94 -17.60
C HIS A 62 -3.22 -6.17 -18.41
N THR A 63 -4.20 -6.99 -18.75
CA THR A 63 -4.01 -8.20 -19.55
C THR A 63 -4.69 -8.12 -20.92
N THR A 64 -4.31 -9.04 -21.81
CA THR A 64 -4.74 -9.08 -23.22
C THR A 64 -6.25 -9.16 -23.45
N GLU A 65 -7.02 -9.71 -22.53
CA GLU A 65 -8.49 -9.74 -22.64
C GLU A 65 -9.19 -8.65 -21.81
N GLY A 66 -8.45 -7.62 -21.41
CA GLY A 66 -9.00 -6.46 -20.71
C GLY A 66 -9.21 -6.65 -19.20
N HIS A 67 -8.72 -7.75 -18.62
CA HIS A 67 -8.75 -7.94 -17.18
C HIS A 67 -7.74 -7.00 -16.51
N ASN A 68 -8.15 -6.44 -15.38
CA ASN A 68 -7.39 -5.45 -14.65
C ASN A 68 -7.26 -5.85 -13.20
N PHE A 69 -6.04 -5.87 -12.69
CA PHE A 69 -5.82 -6.11 -11.28
C PHE A 69 -4.77 -5.16 -10.70
N LYS A 70 -4.87 -5.01 -9.39
CA LYS A 70 -4.09 -4.06 -8.61
C LYS A 70 -3.37 -4.80 -7.51
N ALA A 71 -2.08 -4.51 -7.34
CA ALA A 71 -1.27 -5.13 -6.31
C ALA A 71 -0.62 -4.09 -5.40
N SER A 72 -0.56 -4.40 -4.12
CA SER A 72 0.26 -3.69 -3.13
C SER A 72 1.51 -4.53 -2.86
N ILE A 73 2.67 -3.96 -3.15
CA ILE A 73 3.97 -4.64 -3.05
C ILE A 73 4.56 -4.36 -1.68
N LYS A 74 5.01 -5.42 -0.99
CA LYS A 74 5.60 -5.32 0.34
C LYS A 74 6.83 -6.22 0.41
N SER A 75 8.00 -5.63 0.63
CA SER A 75 9.24 -6.36 0.86
C SER A 75 9.47 -6.54 2.35
N PHE A 76 9.94 -7.72 2.76
CA PHE A 76 10.36 -7.98 4.14
C PHE A 76 11.42 -9.09 4.16
N LYS A 77 12.23 -9.12 5.22
CA LYS A 77 13.22 -10.17 5.48
C LYS A 77 12.86 -10.87 6.79
N GLY A 78 12.49 -12.14 6.74
CA GLY A 78 12.03 -12.90 7.91
C GLY A 78 10.62 -12.45 8.36
N ILE A 79 10.48 -12.04 9.61
CA ILE A 79 9.22 -11.46 10.12
C ILE A 79 9.30 -9.94 9.97
N GLY A 80 8.41 -9.38 9.15
CA GLY A 80 8.34 -7.94 8.88
C GLY A 80 7.06 -7.30 9.41
N PHE A 81 7.17 -6.06 9.91
CA PHE A 81 6.02 -5.21 10.25
C PHE A 81 5.90 -4.10 9.22
N ASN A 82 4.99 -4.29 8.26
CA ASN A 82 4.76 -3.35 7.18
C ASN A 82 3.49 -2.53 7.40
N GLN A 83 3.56 -1.23 7.13
CA GLN A 83 2.40 -0.36 7.22
C GLN A 83 1.45 -0.61 6.03
N VAL A 84 0.17 -0.88 6.32
CA VAL A 84 -0.88 -1.06 5.30
C VAL A 84 -1.65 0.24 5.05
N THR A 85 -1.78 1.09 6.07
CA THR A 85 -2.44 2.39 5.97
C THR A 85 -1.88 3.35 7.02
N ARG A 86 -1.98 4.64 6.75
CA ARG A 86 -1.74 5.71 7.71
C ARG A 86 -2.73 6.83 7.43
N MET A 87 -3.37 7.34 8.49
CA MET A 87 -4.29 8.46 8.39
C MET A 87 -4.30 9.27 9.69
N LYS A 88 -4.72 10.54 9.61
CA LYS A 88 -4.99 11.37 10.79
C LYS A 88 -6.15 10.76 11.59
N ILE A 89 -6.13 10.90 12.92
CA ILE A 89 -7.20 10.37 13.80
C ILE A 89 -8.57 10.93 13.39
N GLU A 90 -8.63 12.22 13.08
CA GLU A 90 -9.85 12.88 12.63
C GLU A 90 -10.41 12.26 11.34
N ALA A 91 -9.56 12.01 10.34
CA ALA A 91 -9.98 11.36 9.11
C ALA A 91 -10.47 9.92 9.35
N PHE A 92 -9.86 9.19 10.30
CA PHE A 92 -10.31 7.86 10.70
C PHE A 92 -11.69 7.90 11.35
N VAL A 93 -11.87 8.77 12.35
CA VAL A 93 -13.14 8.92 13.08
C VAL A 93 -14.27 9.30 12.12
N TYR A 94 -14.03 10.30 11.27
CA TYR A 94 -15.00 10.71 10.24
C TYR A 94 -15.35 9.57 9.28
N ARG A 95 -14.33 8.89 8.73
CA ARG A 95 -14.54 7.85 7.72
C ARG A 95 -15.35 6.65 8.22
N PHE A 96 -15.23 6.32 9.50
CA PHE A 96 -15.90 5.18 10.11
C PHE A 96 -17.09 5.56 11.00
N GLY A 97 -17.45 6.85 11.05
CA GLY A 97 -18.62 7.32 11.81
C GLY A 97 -18.49 7.15 13.32
N PHE A 98 -17.28 7.28 13.87
CA PHE A 98 -17.06 7.19 15.31
C PHE A 98 -17.40 8.49 16.03
N SER A 99 -17.72 8.40 17.33
CA SER A 99 -18.03 9.55 18.16
C SER A 99 -16.79 10.37 18.53
N ASP A 100 -17.01 11.61 18.96
CA ASP A 100 -15.96 12.48 19.50
C ASP A 100 -15.35 11.91 20.79
N ASP A 101 -16.12 11.19 21.60
CA ASP A 101 -15.59 10.49 22.78
C ASP A 101 -14.55 9.46 22.36
N PHE A 102 -14.80 8.70 21.29
CA PHE A 102 -13.84 7.74 20.76
C PHE A 102 -12.62 8.44 20.14
N LYS A 103 -12.80 9.58 19.47
CA LYS A 103 -11.70 10.44 19.00
C LYS A 103 -10.74 10.80 20.14
N GLN A 104 -11.28 11.25 21.28
CA GLN A 104 -10.46 11.59 22.45
C GLN A 104 -9.69 10.39 23.01
N VAL A 105 -10.30 9.19 23.01
CA VAL A 105 -9.62 7.95 23.43
C VAL A 105 -8.42 7.65 22.52
N LEU A 106 -8.58 7.78 21.20
CA LEU A 106 -7.52 7.57 20.22
C LEU A 106 -6.39 8.61 20.36
N GLU A 107 -6.73 9.88 20.56
CA GLU A 107 -5.76 10.97 20.74
C GLU A 107 -4.91 10.75 21.99
N LYS A 108 -5.55 10.48 23.14
CA LYS A 108 -4.87 10.17 24.41
C LYS A 108 -3.96 8.95 24.27
N SER A 109 -4.43 7.90 23.60
CA SER A 109 -3.66 6.66 23.39
C SER A 109 -2.42 6.89 22.53
N THR A 110 -2.55 7.72 21.48
CA THR A 110 -1.44 8.09 20.59
C THR A 110 -0.41 8.94 21.31
N ILE A 111 -0.84 9.98 22.03
CA ILE A 111 0.05 10.86 22.81
C ILE A 111 0.80 10.07 23.88
N ARG A 112 0.13 9.16 24.60
CA ARG A 112 0.75 8.30 25.63
C ARG A 112 1.89 7.43 25.07
N LYS A 113 1.76 6.97 23.82
CA LYS A 113 2.78 6.14 23.15
C LYS A 113 3.87 6.97 22.45
N ALA A 114 3.67 8.27 22.28
CA ALA A 114 4.65 9.13 21.63
C ALA A 114 5.89 9.31 22.54
N ARG A 115 7.06 8.96 22.02
CA ARG A 115 8.35 9.07 22.72
C ARG A 115 8.72 10.51 23.11
N ASN A 116 8.10 11.49 22.47
CA ASN A 116 8.18 12.91 22.81
C ASN A 116 6.76 13.51 22.81
N SER A 117 6.17 13.62 23.99
CA SER A 117 4.81 14.14 24.21
C SER A 117 4.68 15.65 23.94
N LYS A 118 5.79 16.35 23.71
CA LYS A 118 5.83 17.79 23.42
C LYS A 118 5.76 18.13 21.92
N ILE A 119 5.83 17.14 21.04
CA ILE A 119 5.65 17.38 19.60
C ILE A 119 4.15 17.50 19.35
N ASN A 120 3.72 18.61 18.72
CA ASN A 120 2.32 18.82 18.37
C ASN A 120 1.99 17.93 17.15
N TRP A 121 1.65 16.66 17.39
CA TRP A 121 1.30 15.67 16.36
C TRP A 121 -0.02 16.01 15.63
N ILE A 122 -0.70 17.05 16.09
CA ILE A 122 -1.95 17.59 15.56
C ILE A 122 -1.63 19.00 15.04
N SER A 123 -1.05 19.10 13.85
CA SER A 123 -1.04 20.37 13.12
C SER A 123 -2.37 20.50 12.37
N ARG A 124 -3.04 21.65 12.52
CA ARG A 124 -4.25 22.02 11.77
C ARG A 124 -3.97 22.35 10.30
N GLU A 125 -2.72 22.21 9.86
CA GLU A 125 -2.33 22.46 8.47
C GLU A 125 -2.35 21.14 7.69
N ASP A 126 -3.15 21.14 6.63
CA ASP A 126 -3.28 20.03 5.69
C ASP A 126 -2.06 19.94 4.79
N THR A 127 -1.26 18.89 5.03
CA THR A 127 -0.39 18.27 4.03
C THR A 127 -0.59 16.76 4.10
#